data_AF-A0A7Y4I1H8-F1
#
_entry.id   AF-A0A7Y4I1H8-F1
#
_cell.length_a   1.000
_cell.length_b   1.000
_cell.length_c   1.000
_cell.angle_alpha   90.00
_cell.angle_beta   90.00
_cell.angle_gamma   90.00
#
_symmetry.space_group_name_H-M   'P 1'
#
loop_
_entity.id
_entity.type
_entity.pdbx_description
1 polymer ?
#
loop_
_entity_poly.entity_id
_entity_poly.type
_entity_poly.pdbx_seq_one_letter_code
_entity_poly.pdbx_strand_id
1 'polypeptide(L)'
;MPFGRQGRPGLLGAVVPTADPSVTGQAQGPTAEASRRAHDRSRESAAATGPPRPHAGADQLADQLARLAQLHSSGVLTPEEFAAAKSRLLA
;
A
#
# COMPACT_ATOMS: atom_id res chain seq x y z
N MET A 1 24.98 38.21 -6.98
CA MET A 1 24.61 36.94 -6.31
C MET A 1 23.10 36.91 -6.12
N PRO A 2 22.32 36.05 -6.83
CA PRO A 2 20.88 35.96 -6.60
C PRO A 2 20.43 34.57 -6.14
N PHE A 3 20.03 34.43 -4.87
CA PHE A 3 19.25 33.28 -4.40
C PHE A 3 18.09 33.73 -3.52
N GLY A 4 16.99 34.12 -4.16
CA GLY A 4 15.66 34.13 -3.55
C GLY A 4 14.94 32.83 -3.93
N ARG A 5 14.95 31.84 -3.04
CA ARG A 5 14.04 30.69 -3.08
C ARG A 5 13.32 30.56 -1.75
N GLN A 6 12.61 31.62 -1.38
CA GLN A 6 11.53 31.55 -0.40
C GLN A 6 10.29 31.04 -1.17
N GLY A 7 9.86 29.81 -0.89
CA GLY A 7 8.70 29.21 -1.54
C GLY A 7 8.74 27.69 -1.51
N ARG A 8 8.57 27.10 -0.32
CA ARG A 8 8.14 25.71 -0.22
C ARG A 8 6.61 25.69 -0.07
N PRO A 9 5.87 25.10 -1.02
CA PRO A 9 4.55 24.58 -0.73
C PRO A 9 4.53 23.08 -1.05
N GLY A 10 4.40 22.27 0.00
CA GLY A 10 4.33 20.81 -0.13
C GLY A 10 4.13 20.11 1.21
N LEU A 11 3.18 20.59 2.01
CA LEU A 11 2.73 19.91 3.24
C LEU A 11 1.22 20.06 3.40
N LEU A 12 0.46 19.34 2.57
CA LEU A 12 -0.91 18.97 2.89
C LEU A 12 -1.13 17.53 2.42
N GLY A 13 -1.23 16.62 3.38
CA GLY A 13 -1.59 15.23 3.12
C GLY A 13 -0.92 14.20 4.04
N ALA A 14 -0.92 14.39 5.36
CA ALA A 14 -0.59 13.33 6.31
C ALA A 14 -1.89 12.78 6.90
N VAL A 15 -2.33 11.61 6.44
CA VAL A 15 -3.36 10.83 7.14
C VAL A 15 -2.68 10.16 8.33
N VAL A 16 -3.30 10.26 9.49
CA VAL A 16 -2.81 9.69 10.76
C VAL A 16 -3.45 8.31 10.91
N PRO A 17 -2.70 7.20 10.73
CA PRO A 17 -3.19 5.91 11.22
C PRO A 17 -3.02 5.88 12.74
N THR A 18 -4.15 5.81 13.44
CA THR A 18 -4.23 5.50 14.87
C THR A 18 -3.65 4.11 15.13
N ALA A 19 -2.38 4.05 15.53
CA ALA A 19 -1.74 2.85 16.03
C ALA A 19 -2.01 2.73 17.54
N ASP A 20 -2.60 1.59 17.91
CA ASP A 20 -2.88 1.13 19.27
C ASP A 20 -1.60 1.09 20.13
N PRO A 21 -1.53 1.78 21.28
CA PRO A 21 -0.35 1.79 22.13
C PRO A 21 -0.33 0.56 23.02
N SER A 22 0.15 -0.56 22.48
CA SER A 22 0.57 -1.71 23.29
C SER A 22 1.88 -1.37 24.02
N VAL A 23 1.69 -0.70 25.14
CA VAL A 23 2.59 -0.61 26.29
C VAL A 23 3.11 -1.99 26.68
N THR A 24 4.43 -2.18 26.77
CA THR A 24 5.16 -2.98 27.79
C THR A 24 6.68 -3.00 27.52
N GLY A 25 7.46 -2.48 28.49
CA GLY A 25 8.90 -2.74 28.68
C GLY A 25 9.85 -1.99 27.74
N GLN A 26 11.00 -1.44 28.12
CA GLN A 26 11.87 -1.64 29.28
C GLN A 26 12.73 -0.38 29.44
N ALA A 27 13.00 -0.01 30.68
CA ALA A 27 14.05 0.93 31.04
C ALA A 27 15.43 0.33 30.78
N GLN A 28 16.37 1.14 30.28
CA GLN A 28 17.76 1.32 30.74
C GLN A 28 18.63 1.92 29.63
N GLY A 29 19.38 2.97 29.99
CA GLY A 29 20.02 3.91 29.07
C GLY A 29 21.06 3.26 28.15
N PRO A 30 21.04 3.53 26.84
CA PRO A 30 22.04 3.03 25.92
C PRO A 30 23.34 3.82 26.08
N THR A 31 24.42 3.13 26.44
CA THR A 31 25.79 3.59 26.21
C THR A 31 25.94 3.99 24.74
N ALA A 32 26.71 5.04 24.43
CA ALA A 32 26.79 5.65 23.09
C ALA A 32 27.10 4.64 21.94
N GLU A 33 27.78 3.53 22.23
CA GLU A 33 28.01 2.44 21.28
C GLU A 33 26.76 1.63 20.93
N ALA A 34 25.90 1.35 21.91
CA ALA A 34 24.61 0.68 21.67
C ALA A 34 23.71 1.57 20.79
N SER A 35 23.76 2.89 20.99
CA SER A 35 23.04 3.84 20.15
C SER A 35 23.56 3.87 18.71
N ARG A 36 24.88 3.71 18.47
CA ARG A 36 25.43 3.61 17.10
C ARG A 36 24.96 2.36 16.39
N ARG A 37 25.01 1.22 17.08
CA ARG A 37 24.57 -0.07 16.51
C ARG A 37 23.06 -0.10 16.24
N ALA A 38 22.27 0.57 17.08
CA ALA A 38 20.84 0.78 16.83
C ALA A 38 20.61 1.68 15.61
N HIS A 39 21.40 2.75 15.45
CA HIS A 39 21.29 3.66 14.31
C HIS A 39 21.62 2.98 12.96
N ASP A 40 22.67 2.15 12.90
CA ASP A 40 23.00 1.38 11.70
C ASP A 40 21.91 0.37 11.35
N ARG A 41 21.38 -0.34 12.35
CA ARG A 41 20.30 -1.31 12.14
C ARG A 41 18.99 -0.67 11.67
N SER A 42 18.68 0.52 12.17
CA SER A 42 17.53 1.31 11.70
C SER A 42 17.70 1.78 10.25
N ARG A 43 18.93 2.10 9.83
CA ARG A 43 19.22 2.49 8.43
C ARG A 43 19.09 1.32 7.46
N GLU A 44 19.56 0.13 7.83
CA GLU A 44 19.41 -1.08 7.03
C GLU A 44 17.93 -1.48 6.91
N SER A 45 17.16 -1.37 7.99
CA SER A 45 15.74 -1.77 8.02
C SER A 45 14.82 -0.79 7.27
N ALA A 46 15.21 0.49 7.19
CA ALA A 46 14.48 1.51 6.43
C ALA A 46 14.63 1.34 4.90
N ALA A 47 15.62 0.59 4.41
CA ALA A 47 15.81 0.33 2.98
C ALA A 47 14.90 -0.79 2.44
N ALA A 48 14.28 -1.61 3.31
CA ALA A 48 13.48 -2.77 2.92
C ALA A 48 11.96 -2.58 3.01
N THR A 49 11.48 -1.45 3.54
CA THR A 49 10.04 -1.18 3.67
C THR A 49 9.55 -0.27 2.54
N GLY A 50 9.65 -0.76 1.30
CA GLY A 50 8.82 -0.21 0.23
C GLY A 50 7.36 -0.57 0.50
N PRO A 51 6.38 0.32 0.24
CA PRO A 51 4.97 -0.04 0.38
C PRO A 51 4.68 -1.31 -0.42
N PRO A 52 3.85 -2.24 0.10
CA PRO A 52 3.45 -3.41 -0.68
C PRO A 52 2.89 -2.91 -2.00
N ARG A 53 3.54 -3.28 -3.12
CA ARG A 53 3.00 -2.95 -4.44
C ARG A 53 1.65 -3.65 -4.52
N PRO A 54 0.55 -2.92 -4.80
CA PRO A 54 -0.72 -3.57 -5.04
C PRO A 54 -0.50 -4.64 -6.12
N HIS A 55 -1.00 -5.84 -5.85
CA HIS A 55 -0.99 -6.93 -6.82
C HIS A 55 -1.94 -6.53 -7.95
N ALA A 56 -1.46 -5.68 -8.86
CA ALA A 56 -2.27 -5.11 -9.94
C ALA A 56 -3.02 -6.17 -10.76
N GLY A 57 -2.48 -7.40 -10.84
CA GLY A 57 -3.17 -8.52 -11.47
C GLY A 57 -4.44 -8.97 -10.75
N ALA A 58 -4.48 -8.95 -9.42
CA ALA A 58 -5.65 -9.36 -8.64
C ALA A 58 -6.77 -8.31 -8.72
N ASP A 59 -6.42 -7.03 -8.65
CA ASP A 59 -7.37 -5.92 -8.82
C ASP A 59 -7.95 -5.92 -10.24
N GLN A 60 -7.11 -6.10 -11.27
CA GLN A 60 -7.57 -6.20 -12.66
C GLN A 60 -8.51 -7.39 -12.89
N LEU A 61 -8.31 -8.52 -12.19
CA LEU A 61 -9.19 -9.68 -12.30
C LEU A 61 -10.55 -9.40 -11.63
N ALA A 62 -10.53 -8.78 -10.45
CA ALA A 62 -11.74 -8.34 -9.75
C ALA A 62 -12.55 -7.32 -10.57
N ASP A 63 -11.89 -6.34 -11.18
CA ASP A 63 -12.52 -5.35 -12.06
C ASP A 63 -13.19 -5.99 -13.29
N GLN A 64 -12.53 -6.97 -13.91
CA GLN A 64 -13.07 -7.70 -15.05
C GLN A 64 -14.32 -8.52 -14.68
N LEU A 65 -14.31 -9.18 -13.52
CA LEU A 65 -15.48 -9.92 -13.00
C LEU A 65 -16.65 -8.97 -12.69
N ALA A 66 -16.39 -7.80 -12.10
CA ALA A 66 -17.41 -6.79 -11.84
C ALA A 66 -18.04 -6.27 -13.15
N ARG A 67 -17.23 -6.04 -14.18
CA ARG A 67 -17.72 -5.60 -15.49
C ARG A 67 -18.58 -6.67 -16.20
N LEU A 68 -18.21 -7.94 -16.10
CA LEU A 68 -19.03 -9.05 -16.60
C LEU A 68 -20.39 -9.13 -15.89
N ALA A 69 -20.41 -8.97 -14.56
CA ALA A 69 -21.66 -8.98 -13.79
C ALA A 69 -22.59 -7.84 -14.21
N GLN A 70 -22.04 -6.64 -14.42
CA GLN A 70 -22.80 -5.47 -14.90
C GLN A 70 -23.47 -5.74 -16.26
N LEU A 71 -22.74 -6.34 -17.21
CA LEU A 71 -23.25 -6.67 -18.56
C LEU A 71 -24.35 -7.74 -18.53
N HIS A 72 -24.23 -8.72 -17.63
CA HIS A 72 -25.25 -9.74 -17.42
C HIS A 72 -26.51 -9.12 -16.77
N SER A 73 -26.36 -8.27 -15.75
CA SER A 73 -27.48 -7.56 -15.12
C SER A 73 -28.20 -6.59 -16.05
N SER A 74 -27.51 -6.03 -17.04
CA SER A 74 -28.14 -5.23 -18.10
C SER A 74 -28.83 -6.06 -19.18
N GLY A 75 -28.77 -7.39 -19.11
CA GLY A 75 -29.37 -8.31 -20.10
C GLY A 75 -28.65 -8.35 -21.44
N VAL A 76 -27.42 -7.83 -21.52
CA VAL A 76 -26.59 -7.85 -22.75
C VAL A 76 -25.96 -9.23 -22.96
N LEU A 77 -25.72 -9.95 -21.87
CA LEU A 77 -25.21 -11.32 -21.88
C LEU A 77 -26.27 -12.27 -21.36
N THR A 78 -26.42 -13.41 -22.02
CA THR A 78 -27.20 -14.54 -21.51
C THR A 78 -26.47 -15.21 -20.34
N PRO A 79 -27.18 -15.95 -19.46
CA PRO A 79 -26.56 -16.67 -18.36
C PRO A 79 -25.53 -17.72 -18.81
N GLU A 80 -25.73 -18.36 -19.96
CA GLU A 80 -24.75 -19.29 -20.54
C GLU A 80 -23.46 -18.57 -20.96
N GLU A 81 -23.56 -17.42 -21.63
CA GLU A 81 -22.40 -16.62 -22.05
C GLU A 81 -21.62 -16.08 -20.84
N PHE A 82 -22.33 -15.64 -19.80
CA PHE A 82 -21.69 -15.18 -18.56
C PHE A 82 -20.86 -16.28 -17.90
N ALA A 83 -21.40 -17.51 -17.82
CA ALA A 83 -20.69 -18.66 -17.24
C ALA A 83 -19.44 -19.03 -18.05
N ALA A 84 -19.53 -19.02 -19.39
CA ALA A 84 -18.40 -19.27 -20.27
C ALA A 84 -17.30 -18.20 -20.12
N ALA A 85 -17.67 -16.93 -20.08
CA ALA A 85 -16.73 -15.82 -19.93
C ALA A 85 -16.03 -15.84 -18.56
N LYS A 86 -16.76 -16.12 -17.48
CA LYS A 86 -16.18 -16.28 -16.13
C LYS A 86 -15.18 -17.43 -16.07
N SER A 87 -15.52 -18.57 -16.66
CA SER A 87 -14.62 -19.74 -16.69
C SER A 87 -13.33 -19.43 -17.45
N ARG A 88 -13.41 -18.68 -18.54
CA ARG A 88 -12.24 -18.24 -19.32
C ARG A 88 -11.34 -17.26 -18.58
N LEU A 89 -11.89 -16.53 -17.60
CA LEU A 89 -11.17 -15.56 -16.78
C LEU A 89 -10.47 -16.20 -15.57
N LEU A 90 -10.92 -17.40 -15.17
CA LEU A 90 -10.41 -18.15 -14.03
C LEU A 90 -9.57 -19.39 -14.42
N ALA A 91 -9.53 -19.73 -15.71
CA ALA A 91 -8.70 -20.80 -16.27
C ALA A 91 -7.24 -20.37 -16.41
#